data_AF-A0A925KYU6-F1
#
_entry.id   AF-A0A925KYU6-F1
#
_cell.length_a   1.000
_cell.length_b   1.000
_cell.length_c   1.000
_cell.angle_alpha   90.00
_cell.angle_beta   90.00
_cell.angle_gamma   90.00
#
_symmetry.space_group_name_H-M   'P 1'
#
loop_
_entity.id
_entity.type
_entity.pdbx_description
1 polymer ?
#
loop_
_entity_poly.entity_id
_entity_poly.type
_entity_poly.pdbx_seq_one_letter_code
_entity_poly.pdbx_strand_id
1 'polypeptide(L)'
;MSCRFFAIAAIMGLMGFSACAAQPVSMAEMDRLRAHVTRFWVPPDGLTETIDVRVKLAPDGKVLSAVVDDEATRAQDELYGAAARAARQAVRSASPLPIPPEKASQFEKLVLSFAPRNIQGRR
;
A
#
# COMPACT_ATOMS: atom_id res chain seq x y z
N MET A 1 -7.80 -14.72 35.22
CA MET A 1 -6.91 -15.61 36.00
C MET A 1 -7.27 -17.05 35.63
N SER A 2 -6.26 -17.93 35.56
CA SER A 2 -6.31 -19.34 35.12
C SER A 2 -6.17 -19.62 33.62
N CYS A 3 -4.89 -19.67 33.23
CA CYS A 3 -4.34 -20.67 32.34
C CYS A 3 -4.71 -22.09 32.81
N ARG A 4 -4.80 -23.06 31.87
CA ARG A 4 -3.82 -24.17 31.82
C ARG A 4 -4.03 -25.10 30.61
N PHE A 5 -2.92 -25.25 29.89
CA PHE A 5 -2.54 -26.31 28.96
C PHE A 5 -2.99 -27.72 29.40
N PHE A 6 -3.45 -28.52 28.45
CA PHE A 6 -3.05 -29.93 28.38
C PHE A 6 -3.03 -30.40 26.92
N ALA A 7 -1.84 -30.73 26.44
CA ALA A 7 -1.61 -31.41 25.18
C ALA A 7 -1.74 -32.92 25.39
N ILE A 8 -2.51 -33.61 24.56
CA ILE A 8 -2.37 -35.06 24.32
C ILE A 8 -2.60 -35.30 22.82
N ALA A 9 -1.72 -36.13 22.25
CA ALA A 9 -1.52 -36.47 20.86
C ALA A 9 -2.72 -37.11 20.13
N ALA A 10 -2.76 -36.99 18.79
CA ALA A 10 -2.49 -38.10 17.86
C ALA A 10 -3.08 -37.86 16.44
N ILE A 11 -2.53 -38.61 15.49
CA ILE A 11 -3.11 -39.07 14.21
C ILE A 11 -2.84 -38.21 12.94
N MET A 12 -1.76 -38.62 12.29
CA MET A 12 -1.54 -38.74 10.85
C MET A 12 -2.80 -38.84 9.98
N GLY A 13 -2.92 -37.92 9.01
CA GLY A 13 -3.63 -38.16 7.75
C GLY A 13 -5.03 -37.57 7.64
N LEU A 14 -5.12 -36.36 7.07
CA LEU A 14 -6.07 -36.07 5.99
C LEU A 14 -5.67 -34.78 5.29
N MET A 15 -5.49 -34.91 3.99
CA MET A 15 -5.50 -33.83 3.01
C MET A 15 -6.62 -32.86 3.34
N GLY A 16 -6.27 -31.58 3.48
CA GLY A 16 -7.26 -30.56 3.78
C GLY A 16 -6.67 -29.19 4.09
N PHE A 17 -5.45 -28.87 3.66
CA PHE A 17 -5.07 -27.46 3.49
C PHE A 17 -5.78 -26.96 2.23
N SER A 18 -7.09 -26.76 2.34
CA SER A 18 -7.76 -25.72 1.55
C SER A 18 -7.36 -24.39 2.17
N ALA A 19 -6.07 -24.05 2.04
CA ALA A 19 -5.70 -22.66 2.01
C ALA A 19 -6.27 -22.16 0.68
N CYS A 20 -7.41 -21.48 0.75
CA CYS A 20 -7.64 -20.38 -0.16
C CYS A 20 -6.43 -19.47 0.04
N ALA A 21 -5.39 -19.70 -0.77
CA ALA A 21 -4.05 -19.19 -0.56
C ALA A 21 -4.05 -17.72 -0.99
N ALA A 22 -4.65 -16.88 -0.15
CA ALA A 22 -4.32 -15.48 -0.04
C ALA A 22 -2.86 -15.44 0.43
N GLN A 23 -1.91 -15.73 -0.46
CA GLN A 23 -0.50 -15.68 -0.14
C GLN A 23 -0.21 -14.29 0.43
N PRO A 24 0.60 -14.18 1.50
CA PRO A 24 0.99 -12.87 1.98
C PRO A 24 1.62 -12.11 0.82
N VAL A 25 1.29 -10.82 0.70
CA VAL A 25 1.94 -9.93 -0.26
C VAL A 25 3.44 -10.09 -0.11
N SER A 26 4.11 -10.55 -1.16
CA SER A 26 5.54 -10.78 -1.14
C SER A 26 6.24 -9.42 -1.05
N MET A 27 7.30 -9.33 -0.23
CA MET A 27 8.06 -8.08 -0.10
C MET A 27 8.55 -7.55 -1.45
N ALA A 28 8.84 -8.45 -2.41
CA ALA A 28 9.22 -8.07 -3.78
C ALA A 28 8.08 -7.40 -4.57
N GLU A 29 6.83 -7.78 -4.33
CA GLU A 29 5.66 -7.17 -4.99
C GLU A 29 5.42 -5.75 -4.46
N MET A 30 5.51 -5.59 -3.14
CA MET A 30 5.41 -4.28 -2.49
C MET A 30 6.56 -3.36 -2.90
N ASP A 31 7.77 -3.90 -3.03
CA ASP A 31 8.94 -3.13 -3.47
C ASP A 31 8.79 -2.66 -4.93
N ARG A 32 8.32 -3.52 -5.84
CA ARG A 32 8.00 -3.11 -7.22
C ARG A 32 6.95 -2.01 -7.26
N LEU A 33 5.89 -2.13 -6.46
CA LEU A 33 4.84 -1.12 -6.37
C LEU A 33 5.42 0.22 -5.90
N ARG A 34 6.22 0.19 -4.82
CA ARG A 34 6.90 1.37 -4.29
C ARG A 34 7.82 1.98 -5.35
N ALA A 35 8.67 1.18 -5.99
CA ALA A 35 9.61 1.64 -7.01
C ALA A 35 8.89 2.22 -8.24
N HIS A 36 7.71 1.72 -8.59
CA HIS A 36 6.90 2.23 -9.69
C HIS A 36 6.27 3.58 -9.35
N VAL A 37 5.57 3.68 -8.22
CA VAL A 37 4.93 4.93 -7.76
C VAL A 37 5.96 6.04 -7.54
N THR A 38 7.13 5.67 -7.01
CA THR A 38 8.27 6.57 -6.77
C THR A 38 8.69 7.35 -8.03
N ARG A 39 8.58 6.76 -9.22
CA ARG A 39 8.97 7.42 -10.48
C ARG A 39 8.09 8.59 -10.85
N PHE A 40 6.85 8.60 -10.35
CA PHE A 40 5.85 9.63 -10.67
C PHE A 40 5.66 10.65 -9.55
N TRP A 41 6.20 10.38 -8.35
CA TRP A 41 6.08 11.25 -7.19
C TRP A 41 7.19 12.32 -7.18
N VAL A 42 6.77 13.57 -7.27
CA VAL A 42 7.64 14.74 -7.13
C VAL A 42 7.22 15.48 -5.86
N PRO A 43 7.93 15.28 -4.73
CA PRO A 43 7.60 15.98 -3.49
C PRO A 43 7.94 17.48 -3.62
N PRO A 44 7.12 18.38 -3.07
CA PRO A 44 7.45 19.79 -3.00
C PRO A 44 8.59 20.05 -2.01
N ASP A 45 9.40 21.07 -2.30
CA ASP A 45 10.49 21.48 -1.41
C ASP A 45 9.94 21.97 -0.07
N GLY A 46 10.61 21.60 1.03
CA GLY A 46 10.23 21.99 2.38
C GLY A 46 9.17 21.12 3.05
N LEU A 47 8.66 20.07 2.38
CA LEU A 47 7.82 19.09 3.05
C LEU A 47 8.62 18.40 4.17
N THR A 48 8.04 18.32 5.36
CA THR A 48 8.65 17.66 6.54
C THR A 48 7.76 16.53 7.08
N GLU A 49 6.48 16.53 6.72
CA GLU A 49 5.52 15.50 7.11
C GLU A 49 5.30 14.45 6.02
N THR A 50 4.91 13.23 6.44
CA THR A 50 4.53 12.14 5.53
C THR A 50 3.06 12.27 5.17
N ILE A 51 2.71 11.94 3.93
CA ILE A 51 1.34 12.04 3.43
C ILE A 51 0.81 10.65 3.14
N ASP A 52 -0.25 10.27 3.84
CA ASP A 52 -0.92 9.00 3.63
C ASP A 52 -2.05 9.15 2.61
N VAL A 53 -1.97 8.37 1.54
CA VAL A 53 -2.97 8.34 0.48
C VAL A 53 -3.62 6.97 0.44
N ARG A 54 -4.92 6.93 0.71
CA ARG A 54 -5.75 5.75 0.52
C ARG A 54 -6.09 5.60 -0.96
N VAL A 55 -5.60 4.53 -1.55
CA VAL A 55 -5.82 4.20 -2.96
C VAL A 55 -6.73 2.99 -3.06
N LYS A 56 -7.75 3.10 -3.90
CA LYS A 56 -8.59 1.98 -4.32
C LYS A 56 -8.22 1.52 -5.71
N LEU A 57 -7.96 0.23 -5.87
CA LEU A 57 -7.59 -0.37 -7.14
C LEU A 57 -8.68 -1.31 -7.64
N ALA A 58 -8.79 -1.40 -8.95
CA ALA A 58 -9.53 -2.44 -9.63
C ALA A 58 -8.76 -3.77 -9.57
N PRO A 59 -9.44 -4.92 -9.74
CA PRO A 59 -8.77 -6.21 -9.90
C PRO A 59 -7.76 -6.23 -11.06
N ASP A 60 -7.94 -5.36 -12.06
CA ASP A 60 -7.05 -5.21 -13.22
C ASP A 60 -5.82 -4.32 -12.95
N GLY A 61 -5.65 -3.80 -11.73
CA GLY A 61 -4.53 -2.91 -11.37
C GLY A 61 -4.73 -1.44 -11.73
N LYS A 62 -5.92 -1.07 -12.21
CA LYS A 62 -6.29 0.31 -12.50
C LYS A 62 -6.63 1.07 -11.22
N VAL A 63 -6.18 2.32 -11.12
CA VAL A 63 -6.58 3.20 -10.00
C VAL A 63 -8.03 3.62 -10.17
N LEU A 64 -8.88 3.26 -9.21
CA LEU A 64 -10.29 3.66 -9.15
C LEU A 64 -10.46 4.96 -8.36
N SER A 65 -9.73 5.12 -7.26
CA SER A 65 -9.83 6.30 -6.40
C SER A 65 -8.53 6.52 -5.64
N ALA A 66 -8.18 7.79 -5.39
CA ALA A 66 -7.05 8.19 -4.57
C ALA A 66 -7.49 9.34 -3.66
N VAL A 67 -7.57 9.08 -2.36
CA VAL A 67 -8.03 10.02 -1.34
C VAL A 67 -6.93 10.18 -0.31
N VAL A 68 -6.55 11.42 -0.02
CA VAL A 68 -5.54 11.75 1.00
C VAL A 68 -6.23 11.80 2.36
N ASP A 69 -5.64 11.20 3.39
CA ASP A 69 -6.32 11.01 4.69
C ASP A 69 -6.63 12.34 5.40
N ASP A 70 -5.63 13.21 5.57
CA ASP A 70 -5.77 14.49 6.26
C ASP A 70 -6.10 15.69 5.34
N GLU A 71 -6.61 15.46 4.12
CA GLU A 71 -6.85 16.54 3.15
C GLU A 71 -7.76 17.65 3.68
N ALA A 72 -8.83 17.28 4.39
CA ALA A 72 -9.81 18.24 4.92
C ALA A 72 -9.26 19.04 6.12
N THR A 73 -8.48 18.39 6.98
CA THR A 73 -7.95 18.99 8.21
C THR A 73 -6.78 19.93 7.93
N ARG A 74 -5.96 19.61 6.93
CA ARG A 74 -4.77 20.39 6.54
C ARG A 74 -4.92 21.14 5.23
N ALA A 75 -6.15 21.44 4.83
CA ALA A 75 -6.43 22.25 3.65
C ALA A 75 -5.86 23.68 3.73
N GLN A 76 -5.56 24.16 4.95
CA GLN A 76 -4.97 25.47 5.22
C GLN A 76 -3.47 25.51 4.93
N ASP A 77 -2.79 24.35 4.93
CA ASP A 77 -1.36 24.24 4.68
C ASP A 77 -1.11 24.14 3.18
N GLU A 78 -0.63 25.23 2.56
CA GLU A 78 -0.36 25.26 1.12
C GLU A 78 0.67 24.21 0.69
N LEU A 79 1.69 23.96 1.51
CA LEU A 79 2.70 22.91 1.29
C LEU A 79 2.07 21.52 1.30
N TYR A 80 1.20 21.25 2.28
CA TYR A 80 0.47 19.98 2.37
C TYR A 80 -0.46 19.80 1.18
N GLY A 81 -1.21 20.84 0.80
CA GLY A 81 -2.09 20.83 -0.37
C GLY A 81 -1.34 20.61 -1.69
N ALA A 82 -0.16 21.21 -1.86
CA ALA A 82 0.71 20.98 -3.01
C ALA A 82 1.17 19.51 -3.08
N ALA A 83 1.62 18.97 -1.95
CA ALA A 83 2.06 17.59 -1.85
C ALA A 83 0.90 16.59 -2.05
N ALA A 84 -0.26 16.80 -1.44
CA ALA A 84 -1.47 16.00 -1.64
C ALA A 84 -1.93 15.98 -3.11
N ARG A 85 -1.84 17.12 -3.81
CA ARG A 85 -2.10 17.20 -5.27
C ARG A 85 -1.09 16.38 -6.06
N ALA A 86 0.19 16.54 -5.77
CA ALA A 86 1.24 15.77 -6.42
C ALA A 86 1.06 14.26 -6.16
N ALA A 87 0.51 13.85 -5.01
CA ALA A 87 0.45 12.44 -4.61
C ALA A 87 -0.68 11.76 -5.36
N ARG A 88 -1.84 12.44 -5.40
CA ARG A 88 -2.96 12.05 -6.25
C ARG A 88 -2.53 11.96 -7.72
N GLN A 89 -1.71 12.90 -8.19
CA GLN A 89 -1.22 12.86 -9.56
C GLN A 89 -0.27 11.68 -9.79
N ALA A 90 0.67 11.44 -8.89
CA ALA A 90 1.61 10.32 -8.97
C ALA A 90 0.87 8.98 -9.02
N VAL A 91 -0.14 8.79 -8.16
CA VAL A 91 -0.95 7.57 -8.14
C VAL A 91 -1.72 7.41 -9.46
N ARG A 92 -2.36 8.46 -9.98
CA ARG A 92 -3.04 8.40 -11.28
C ARG A 92 -2.09 8.09 -12.43
N SER A 93 -0.91 8.70 -12.45
CA SER A 93 0.11 8.48 -13.48
C SER A 93 0.78 7.11 -13.36
N ALA A 94 0.84 6.53 -12.15
CA ALA A 94 1.32 5.18 -11.94
C ALA A 94 0.34 4.11 -12.43
N SER A 95 -0.91 4.46 -12.73
CA SER A 95 -1.89 3.53 -13.29
C SER A 95 -1.50 3.11 -14.72
N PRO A 96 -1.58 1.82 -15.06
CA PRO A 96 -1.94 0.68 -14.22
C PRO A 96 -0.76 0.20 -13.35
N LEU A 97 -1.06 -0.19 -12.11
CA LEU A 97 -0.04 -0.71 -11.19
C LEU A 97 0.25 -2.19 -11.51
N PRO A 98 1.53 -2.61 -11.44
CA PRO A 98 1.90 -4.00 -11.71
C PRO A 98 1.51 -4.89 -10.52
N ILE A 99 0.23 -5.23 -10.43
CA ILE A 99 -0.29 -6.17 -9.42
C ILE A 99 -0.50 -7.56 -10.03
N PRO A 100 -0.13 -8.64 -9.31
CA PRO A 100 -0.45 -9.99 -9.75
C PRO A 100 -1.97 -10.23 -9.60
N PRO A 101 -2.63 -10.79 -10.63
CA PRO A 101 -4.09 -10.98 -10.63
C PRO A 101 -4.57 -11.90 -9.50
N GLU A 102 -3.72 -12.82 -9.03
CA GLU A 102 -4.05 -13.74 -7.92
C GLU A 102 -4.23 -13.03 -6.57
N LYS A 103 -3.61 -11.85 -6.37
CA LYS A 103 -3.64 -11.09 -5.11
C LYS A 103 -4.36 -9.76 -5.25
N ALA A 104 -5.01 -9.50 -6.37
CA ALA A 104 -5.62 -8.20 -6.63
C ALA A 104 -6.65 -7.79 -5.55
N SER A 105 -7.34 -8.76 -4.95
CA SER A 105 -8.24 -8.53 -3.81
C SER A 105 -7.54 -7.97 -2.57
N GLN A 106 -6.26 -8.30 -2.34
CA GLN A 106 -5.47 -7.75 -1.23
C GLN A 106 -5.02 -6.31 -1.51
N PHE A 107 -4.85 -5.96 -2.79
CA PHE A 107 -4.45 -4.62 -3.23
C PHE A 107 -5.65 -3.71 -3.55
N GLU A 108 -6.90 -4.19 -3.38
CA GLU A 108 -8.10 -3.39 -3.64
C GLU A 108 -8.12 -2.11 -2.81
N LYS A 109 -7.64 -2.17 -1.56
CA LYS A 109 -7.57 -1.05 -0.63
C LYS A 109 -6.18 -1.01 -0.02
N LEU A 110 -5.37 -0.05 -0.46
CA LEU A 110 -4.03 0.14 0.07
C LEU A 110 -3.84 1.57 0.57
N VAL A 111 -2.88 1.74 1.48
CA VAL A 111 -2.46 3.05 1.98
C VAL A 111 -1.02 3.25 1.54
N LEU A 112 -0.76 4.32 0.78
CA LEU A 112 0.58 4.71 0.36
C LEU A 112 1.03 5.91 1.20
N SER A 113 2.07 5.68 1.99
CA SER A 113 2.73 6.73 2.77
C SER A 113 3.85 7.36 1.96
N PHE A 114 3.72 8.65 1.66
CA PHE A 114 4.69 9.43 0.90
C PHE A 114 5.55 10.26 1.84
N ALA A 115 6.79 9.82 2.06
CA ALA A 115 7.74 10.52 2.91
C ALA A 115 8.37 11.74 2.21
N PRO A 116 8.64 12.84 2.94
CA PRO A 116 9.11 14.12 2.38
C PRO A 116 10.51 14.12 1.78
N ARG A 117 11.37 13.22 2.23
CA ARG A 117 12.70 13.00 1.66
C ARG A 117 13.19 11.64 2.13
N ASN A 118 12.78 10.57 1.48
CA ASN A 118 13.54 9.32 1.45
C ASN A 118 13.03 8.37 0.37
N ILE A 119 13.35 8.64 -0.89
CA ILE A 119 13.23 7.65 -1.97
C ILE A 119 14.46 7.64 -2.88
N GLN A 120 15.63 7.93 -2.32
CA GLN A 120 16.89 7.65 -3.00
C GLN A 120 17.45 6.30 -2.50
N GLY A 121 16.83 5.22 -2.95
CA GLY A 121 17.59 4.01 -3.25
C GLY A 121 18.46 4.30 -4.48
N ARG A 122 19.58 4.99 -4.29
CA ARG A 122 20.66 5.08 -5.29
C ARG A 122 21.95 4.63 -4.62
N ARG A 123 22.22 3.34 -4.73
CA ARG A 123 23.56 2.77 -4.83
C ARG A 123 23.50 1.62 -5.81
#